data_AF-A0A2H0ESG5-F1
#
_entry.id   AF-A0A2H0ESG5-F1
#
_cell.length_a   1.000
_cell.length_b   1.000
_cell.length_c   1.000
_cell.angle_alpha   90.00
_cell.angle_beta   90.00
_cell.angle_gamma   90.00
#
_symmetry.space_group_name_H-M   'P 1'
#
loop_
_entity.id
_entity.type
_entity.pdbx_description
1 polymer ?
#
loop_
_entity_poly.entity_id
_entity_poly.type
_entity_poly.pdbx_seq_one_letter_code
_entity_poly.pdbx_strand_id
1 'polypeptide(L)' 'MPTASRTSGDTPFAEPPTVRAEAGLLQTTLRVDWLEVGGARYRTYNGAFVGPTLRFAPGDRVQALLDNALPEPHGSHGGA' A
#
# COMPACT_ATOMS: atom_id res chain seq x y z
N MET A 1 13.16 -22.46 -36.27
CA MET A 1 13.71 -22.06 -34.96
C MET A 1 13.30 -20.60 -34.72
N PRO A 2 12.33 -20.25 -33.87
CA PRO A 2 12.10 -18.85 -33.54
C PRO A 2 13.07 -18.40 -32.43
N THR A 3 13.66 -17.24 -32.67
CA THR A 3 14.66 -16.55 -31.83
C THR A 3 14.07 -16.10 -30.50
N ALA A 4 14.78 -16.34 -29.40
CA ALA A 4 14.41 -15.80 -28.08
C ALA A 4 14.57 -14.27 -28.07
N SER A 5 13.50 -13.55 -27.72
CA SER A 5 13.53 -12.11 -27.46
C SER A 5 14.33 -11.82 -26.19
N ARG A 6 15.34 -10.95 -26.28
CA ARG A 6 16.04 -10.39 -25.11
C ARG A 6 15.14 -9.37 -24.43
N THR A 7 14.58 -9.73 -23.28
CA THR A 7 13.94 -8.77 -22.37
C THR A 7 15.01 -7.85 -21.80
N SER A 8 14.91 -6.55 -22.05
CA SER A 8 15.83 -5.56 -21.48
C SER A 8 15.54 -5.41 -19.98
N GLY A 9 16.45 -5.88 -19.13
CA GLY A 9 16.37 -5.82 -17.67
C GLY A 9 16.97 -4.57 -17.05
N ASP A 10 17.05 -3.47 -17.79
CA ASP A 10 17.78 -2.25 -17.38
C ASP A 10 16.94 -1.28 -16.53
N THR A 11 15.66 -1.59 -16.24
CA THR A 11 14.85 -0.76 -15.34
C THR A 11 15.10 -1.18 -13.88
N PRO A 12 15.66 -0.31 -13.03
CA PRO A 12 15.87 -0.64 -11.63
C PRO A 12 14.53 -0.92 -10.93
N PHE A 13 14.51 -1.95 -10.09
CA PHE A 13 13.35 -2.25 -9.26
C PHE A 13 13.09 -1.10 -8.30
N ALA A 14 11.92 -0.47 -8.42
CA ALA A 14 11.55 0.64 -7.56
C ALA A 14 11.15 0.11 -6.18
N GLU A 15 11.93 0.46 -5.16
CA GLU A 15 11.62 0.12 -3.77
C GLU A 15 10.46 1.00 -3.27
N PRO A 16 9.48 0.44 -2.54
CA PRO A 16 8.46 1.22 -1.87
C PRO A 16 9.03 2.25 -0.89
N PRO A 17 8.34 3.37 -0.67
CA PRO A 17 8.73 4.34 0.35
C PRO A 17 8.76 3.67 1.74
N THR A 18 9.73 4.03 2.58
CA THR A 18 9.84 3.50 3.95
C THR A 18 9.47 4.57 4.97
N VAL A 19 8.64 4.22 5.95
CA VAL A 19 8.40 5.01 7.16
C VAL A 19 9.14 4.34 8.32
N ARG A 20 9.99 5.09 9.03
CA ARG A 20 10.86 4.56 10.08
C ARG A 20 10.45 5.11 11.45
N ALA A 21 10.62 4.31 12.49
CA ALA A 21 10.53 4.81 13.85
C ALA A 21 11.66 5.82 14.12
N GLU A 22 11.33 6.88 14.84
CA GLU A 22 12.29 7.89 15.33
C GLU A 22 12.13 8.01 16.85
N ALA A 23 13.24 7.96 17.59
CA ALA A 23 13.25 8.03 19.05
C ALA A 23 12.28 7.05 19.75
N GLY A 24 12.17 5.82 19.22
CA GLY A 24 11.30 4.78 19.79
C GLY A 24 9.83 4.90 19.40
N LEU A 25 9.46 5.78 18.47
CA LEU A 25 8.09 5.96 18.00
C LEU A 25 8.02 5.94 16.48
N LEU A 26 7.21 5.05 15.93
CA LEU A 26 6.72 5.16 14.55
C LEU A 26 5.30 5.74 14.60
N GLN A 27 5.12 6.97 14.12
CA GLN A 27 3.80 7.58 13.99
C GLN A 27 3.48 7.80 12.50
N THR A 28 2.35 7.26 12.05
CA THR A 28 1.98 7.34 10.63
C THR A 28 0.47 7.33 10.42
N THR A 29 0.03 7.88 9.29
CA THR A 29 -1.33 7.70 8.78
C THR A 29 -1.28 6.86 7.50
N LEU A 30 -2.09 5.81 7.46
CA LEU A 30 -2.30 4.96 6.31
C LEU A 30 -3.69 5.25 5.75
N ARG A 31 -3.74 6.02 4.67
CA ARG A 31 -4.99 6.27 3.94
C ARG A 31 -5.27 5.10 3.01
N VAL A 32 -6.42 4.46 3.20
CA VAL A 32 -6.89 3.36 2.38
C VAL A 32 -7.83 3.89 1.31
N ASP A 33 -7.50 3.65 0.05
CA ASP A 33 -8.34 4.06 -1.08
C ASP A 33 -8.24 3.02 -2.22
N TRP A 34 -9.02 3.21 -3.27
CA TRP A 34 -8.98 2.40 -4.48
C TRP A 34 -8.09 3.02 -5.56
N LEU A 35 -7.35 2.16 -6.27
CA LEU A 35 -6.60 2.52 -7.46
C LEU A 35 -6.91 1.54 -8.60
N GLU A 36 -7.15 2.07 -9.79
CA GLU A 36 -7.35 1.29 -11.01
C GLU A 36 -6.00 1.10 -11.73
N VAL A 37 -5.55 -0.14 -11.87
CA VAL A 37 -4.31 -0.48 -12.59
C VAL A 37 -4.57 -1.70 -13.47
N GLY A 38 -4.23 -1.62 -14.76
CA GLY A 38 -4.36 -2.78 -15.67
C GLY A 38 -5.80 -3.31 -15.81
N GLY A 39 -6.80 -2.46 -15.63
CA GLY A 39 -8.23 -2.86 -15.69
C GLY A 39 -8.74 -3.58 -14.45
N ALA A 40 -7.96 -3.61 -13.37
CA ALA A 40 -8.35 -4.15 -12.08
C ALA A 40 -8.27 -3.08 -10.98
N ARG A 41 -9.18 -3.19 -10.01
CA ARG A 41 -9.30 -2.29 -8.89
C ARG A 41 -8.60 -2.86 -7.67
N TYR A 42 -7.64 -2.11 -7.11
CA TYR A 42 -6.84 -2.54 -5.98
C TYR A 42 -6.99 -1.59 -4.81
N ARG A 43 -6.97 -2.14 -3.59
CA ARG A 43 -6.83 -1.31 -2.39
C ARG A 43 -5.38 -0.85 -2.30
N THR A 44 -5.21 0.42 -2.00
CA THR A 44 -3.91 1.06 -1.83
C THR A 44 -3.78 1.61 -0.43
N TYR A 45 -2.54 1.76 0.00
CA TYR A 45 -2.20 2.54 1.19
C TYR A 45 -1.35 3.71 0.73
N ASN A 46 -1.81 4.92 1.02
CA ASN A 46 -1.16 6.17 0.61
C ASN A 46 -0.98 6.27 -0.92
N GLY A 47 -1.98 5.79 -1.68
CA GLY A 47 -2.03 5.89 -3.15
C GLY A 47 -1.08 4.95 -3.91
N ALA A 48 -0.31 4.12 -3.20
CA ALA A 48 0.60 3.17 -3.81
C ALA A 48 0.02 1.74 -3.80
N PHE A 49 0.21 1.03 -4.92
CA PHE A 49 -0.20 -0.38 -5.05
C PHE A 49 0.47 -1.26 -4.00
N VAL A 50 1.77 -1.04 -3.78
CA VAL A 50 2.49 -1.52 -2.61
C VAL A 50 2.67 -0.32 -1.69
N GLY A 51 1.92 -0.29 -0.59
CA GLY A 51 2.00 0.79 0.41
C GLY A 51 3.40 0.95 1.03
N PRO A 52 3.60 1.94 1.90
CA PRO A 52 4.90 2.17 2.50
C PRO A 52 5.33 1.00 3.39
N THR A 53 6.62 0.67 3.36
CA THR A 53 7.24 -0.26 4.31
C THR A 53 7.35 0.42 5.67
N LEU A 54 6.70 -0.13 6.71
CA LEU A 54 6.84 0.34 8.09
C LEU A 54 8.03 -0.37 8.74
N ARG A 55 9.04 0.39 9.17
CA ARG A 55 10.29 -0.15 9.73
C ARG A 55 10.51 0.35 11.15
N PHE A 56 10.49 -0.58 12.10
CA PHE A 56 10.66 -0.35 13.53
C PHE A 56 11.46 -1.51 14.15
N ALA A 57 11.97 -1.30 15.37
CA ALA A 57 12.75 -2.26 16.15
C ALA A 57 11.96 -2.75 17.38
N PRO A 58 12.36 -3.89 18.00
CA PRO A 58 11.80 -4.30 19.28
C PRO A 58 11.92 -3.20 20.34
N GLY A 59 10.82 -2.93 21.04
CA GLY A 59 10.75 -1.85 22.04
C GLY A 59 10.20 -0.52 21.50
N ASP A 60 10.17 -0.33 20.17
CA ASP A 60 9.50 0.83 19.58
C ASP A 60 7.99 0.75 19.78
N ARG A 61 7.36 1.91 19.97
CA ARG A 61 5.91 2.07 19.94
C ARG A 61 5.47 2.41 18.53
N VAL A 62 4.45 1.73 18.02
CA VAL A 62 3.82 2.05 16.74
C VAL A 62 2.46 2.69 16.97
N GLN A 63 2.25 3.86 16.38
CA GLN A 63 0.98 4.59 16.36
C GLN A 63 0.57 4.82 14.91
N ALA A 64 -0.27 3.93 14.39
CA ALA A 64 -0.78 4.01 13.02
C ALA A 64 -2.26 4.38 13.04
N LEU A 65 -2.62 5.48 12.40
CA LEU A 65 -4.00 5.81 12.07
C LEU A 65 -4.35 5.19 10.71
N LEU A 66 -5.39 4.38 10.67
CA LEU A 66 -5.97 3.89 9.43
C LEU A 66 -7.11 4.82 9.01
N ASP A 67 -6.88 5.63 7.97
CA ASP A 67 -7.90 6.52 7.39
C ASP A 67 -8.60 5.78 6.23
N ASN A 68 -9.77 5.20 6.52
CA ASN A 68 -10.51 4.40 5.55
C ASN A 68 -11.36 5.29 4.63
N ALA A 69 -10.91 5.52 3.40
CA ALA A 69 -11.66 6.23 2.37
C ALA A 69 -12.40 5.30 1.40
N LEU A 70 -12.46 3.99 1.70
CA LEU A 70 -13.26 3.06 0.93
C LEU A 70 -14.75 3.40 1.14
N PRO A 71 -15.60 3.24 0.10
CA PRO A 71 -17.05 3.31 0.27
C PRO A 71 -17.50 2.36 1.40
N GLU A 72 -18.54 2.74 2.13
CA GLU A 72 -19.13 1.86 3.13
C GLU A 72 -19.42 0.47 2.51
N PRO A 73 -19.12 -0.62 3.23
CA PRO A 73 -19.58 -1.93 2.81
C PRO A 73 -21.10 -1.86 2.63
N HIS A 74 -21.60 -2.20 1.44
CA HIS A 74 -23.04 -2.24 1.17
C HIS A 74 -23.69 -3.30 2.07
N GLY A 75 -24.12 -2.88 3.26
CA GLY A 75 -24.61 -3.72 4.33
C GLY A 75 -25.86 -3.12 4.97
N SER A 76 -26.80 -2.64 4.16
CA SER A 76 -28.17 -2.38 4.62
C SER A 76 -29.16 -2.74 3.52
N HIS A 77 -29.49 -4.04 3.41
CA HIS A 77 -30.81 -4.42 2.91
C HIS A 77 -31.82 -4.09 4.03
N GLY A 78 -32.27 -2.85 4.07
CA GLY A 78 -33.47 -2.47 4.81
C GLY A 78 -34.67 -3.03 4.07
N GLY A 79 -35.11 -4.24 4.44
CA GLY A 79 -36.44 -4.74 4.11
C GLY A 79 -37.40 -4.27 5.20
N ALA A 80 -38.28 -3.34 4.85
CA ALA A 80 -39.52 -3.07 5.58
C ALA A 80 -40.56 -4.16 5.27
#